data_AF-A0A7W1ZTK7-F1
#
_entry.id   AF-A0A7W1ZTK7-F1
#
_cell.length_a   1.000
_cell.length_b   1.000
_cell.length_c   1.000
_cell.angle_alpha   90.00
_cell.angle_beta   90.00
_cell.angle_gamma   90.00
#
_symmetry.space_group_name_H-M   'P 1'
#
loop_
_entity.id
_entity.type
_entity.pdbx_description
1 polymer ?
#
loop_
_entity_poly.entity_id
_entity_poly.type
_entity_poly.pdbx_seq_one_letter_code
_entity_poly.pdbx_strand_id
1 'polypeptide(L)'
;MSLDLNRLENVRRLGNGTVQARCPACAEGGSDRSGEHLRIYPDGRFGCCVHPKDREHRTRIFALVGVHKPGTFTARVKVASAKPSSQSVKAALIGFSAGTLGTPPTESESSRKLPSQTSQDFTNEEMYAQSKYIGTLGTGLSELRGYTREELPVDIEHIQEKLKDWELPVPSVPRCESASSTLIKPKLPFLTADGSLSIPFSSPERYHWWNDGQSVGETLKEVKERSKCADEY
;
A
#
# COMPACT_ATOMS: atom_id res chain seq x y z
N MET A 1 -10.32 15.33 -3.60
CA MET A 1 -9.75 14.77 -4.85
C MET A 1 -10.49 15.43 -6.01
N SER A 2 -9.94 16.49 -6.60
CA SER A 2 -10.55 17.20 -7.74
C SER A 2 -10.03 16.65 -9.07
N LEU A 3 -10.88 16.56 -10.08
CA LEU A 3 -10.51 16.13 -11.44
C LEU A 3 -10.24 17.34 -12.34
N ASP A 4 -9.34 17.18 -13.30
CA ASP A 4 -9.11 18.18 -14.35
C ASP A 4 -10.09 17.96 -15.50
N LEU A 5 -10.97 18.92 -15.75
CA LEU A 5 -12.00 18.81 -16.79
C LEU A 5 -11.39 18.84 -18.20
N ASN A 6 -10.19 19.39 -18.38
CA ASN A 6 -9.55 19.48 -19.70
C ASN A 6 -8.99 18.15 -20.18
N ARG A 7 -8.78 17.19 -19.27
CA ARG A 7 -8.25 15.85 -19.57
C ARG A 7 -9.35 14.82 -19.81
N LEU A 8 -10.61 15.23 -19.68
CA LEU A 8 -11.78 14.36 -19.86
C LEU A 8 -12.34 14.49 -21.28
N GLU A 9 -12.76 13.36 -21.85
CA GLU A 9 -13.44 13.31 -23.14
C GLU A 9 -14.97 13.35 -22.96
N ASN A 10 -15.69 13.86 -23.97
CA ASN A 10 -17.17 13.91 -24.02
C ASN A 10 -17.83 14.61 -22.81
N VAL A 11 -17.24 15.72 -22.36
CA VAL A 11 -17.76 16.48 -21.22
C VAL A 11 -19.10 17.14 -21.55
N ARG A 12 -20.17 16.69 -20.89
CA ARG A 12 -21.53 17.24 -20.95
C ARG A 12 -21.93 17.84 -19.61
N ARG A 13 -22.31 19.12 -19.60
CA ARG A 13 -22.80 19.80 -18.39
C ARG A 13 -24.32 19.68 -18.33
N LEU A 14 -24.85 19.09 -17.25
CA LEU A 14 -26.29 19.01 -17.01
C LEU A 14 -26.77 20.26 -16.25
N GLY A 15 -28.04 20.62 -16.40
CA GLY A 15 -28.64 21.82 -15.80
C GLY A 15 -28.63 21.85 -14.26
N ASN A 16 -28.39 20.71 -13.61
CA ASN A 16 -28.25 20.58 -12.15
C ASN A 16 -26.81 20.84 -11.64
N GLY A 17 -25.89 21.29 -12.50
CA GLY A 17 -24.48 21.48 -12.15
C GLY A 17 -23.66 20.19 -12.08
N THR A 18 -24.26 19.03 -12.40
CA THR A 18 -23.54 17.77 -12.57
C THR A 18 -22.87 17.76 -13.95
N VAL A 19 -21.66 17.24 -14.02
CA VAL A 19 -20.93 17.03 -15.28
C VAL A 19 -20.90 15.53 -15.57
N GLN A 20 -21.34 15.13 -16.76
CA GLN A 20 -21.12 13.81 -17.32
C GLN A 20 -19.92 13.83 -18.24
N ALA A 21 -19.13 12.76 -18.25
CA ALA A 21 -18.00 12.59 -19.14
C ALA A 21 -17.69 11.10 -19.36
N ARG A 22 -16.75 10.83 -20.27
CA ARG A 22 -16.18 9.50 -20.45
C ARG A 22 -15.30 9.12 -19.25
N CYS A 23 -15.48 7.91 -18.74
CA CYS A 23 -14.65 7.35 -17.69
C CYS A 23 -13.32 6.84 -18.28
N PRO A 24 -12.16 7.41 -17.90
CA PRO A 24 -10.88 7.01 -18.48
C PRO A 24 -10.50 5.56 -18.13
N ALA A 25 -10.85 5.09 -16.93
CA ALA A 25 -10.58 3.71 -16.53
C ALA A 25 -11.43 2.68 -17.31
N CYS A 26 -12.71 2.99 -17.60
CA CYS A 26 -13.54 2.13 -18.45
C CYS A 26 -13.16 2.24 -19.93
N ALA A 27 -12.63 3.40 -20.36
CA ALA A 27 -12.12 3.59 -21.71
C ALA A 27 -10.87 2.75 -21.98
N GLU A 28 -9.94 2.64 -21.01
CA GLU A 28 -8.78 1.72 -21.08
C GLU A 28 -9.22 0.27 -21.30
N GLY A 29 -10.32 -0.16 -20.66
CA GLY A 29 -10.89 -1.50 -20.83
C GLY A 29 -11.79 -1.69 -22.05
N GLY A 30 -12.05 -0.64 -22.83
CA GLY A 30 -12.94 -0.68 -24.00
C GLY A 30 -14.44 -0.76 -23.67
N SER A 31 -14.83 -0.64 -22.40
CA SER A 31 -16.22 -0.75 -21.93
C SER A 31 -17.00 0.56 -22.03
N ASP A 32 -16.33 1.72 -22.09
CA ASP A 32 -16.98 3.03 -22.23
C ASP A 32 -16.87 3.58 -23.65
N ARG A 33 -17.88 3.24 -24.47
CA ARG A 33 -18.03 3.75 -25.85
C ARG A 33 -19.00 4.94 -25.94
N SER A 34 -19.97 5.03 -25.03
CA SER A 34 -20.96 6.11 -25.01
C SER A 34 -20.40 7.41 -24.42
N GLY A 35 -19.41 7.32 -23.53
CA GLY A 35 -18.83 8.48 -22.87
C GLY A 35 -19.69 9.07 -21.77
N GLU A 36 -20.55 8.25 -21.15
CA GLU A 36 -21.51 8.70 -20.13
C GLU A 36 -21.29 8.04 -18.76
N HIS A 37 -20.21 7.27 -18.61
CA HIS A 37 -19.98 6.48 -17.40
C HIS A 37 -19.51 7.31 -16.21
N LEU A 38 -18.81 8.44 -16.41
CA LEU A 38 -18.32 9.28 -15.32
C LEU A 38 -19.35 10.37 -14.98
N ARG A 39 -19.76 10.45 -13.72
CA ARG A 39 -20.52 11.59 -13.17
C ARG A 39 -19.70 12.34 -12.15
N ILE A 40 -19.65 13.66 -12.29
CA ILE A 40 -18.97 14.60 -11.39
C ILE A 40 -20.03 15.53 -10.83
N TYR A 41 -20.16 15.52 -9.52
CA TYR A 41 -21.11 16.35 -8.78
C TYR A 41 -20.51 17.73 -8.47
N PRO A 42 -21.35 18.75 -8.21
CA PRO A 42 -20.87 20.11 -7.91
C PRO A 42 -20.03 20.21 -6.63
N ASP A 43 -20.14 19.23 -5.73
CA ASP A 43 -19.30 19.09 -4.53
C ASP A 43 -17.88 18.56 -4.83
N GLY A 44 -17.58 18.23 -6.09
CA GLY A 44 -16.31 17.66 -6.53
C GLY A 44 -16.19 16.16 -6.30
N ARG A 45 -17.22 15.48 -5.79
CA ARG A 45 -17.27 14.01 -5.77
C ARG A 45 -17.51 13.50 -7.18
N PHE A 46 -16.89 12.37 -7.50
CA PHE A 46 -17.06 11.72 -8.79
C PHE A 46 -17.21 10.21 -8.62
N GLY A 47 -17.86 9.58 -9.60
CA GLY A 47 -18.06 8.14 -9.62
C GLY A 47 -18.37 7.62 -11.01
N CYS A 48 -18.00 6.36 -11.25
CA CYS A 48 -18.39 5.62 -12.43
C CYS A 48 -19.76 4.97 -12.21
N CYS A 49 -20.68 5.08 -13.17
CA CYS A 49 -21.99 4.44 -13.12
C CYS A 49 -21.92 2.91 -13.26
N VAL A 50 -20.92 2.38 -13.99
CA VAL A 50 -20.75 0.93 -14.22
C VAL A 50 -20.16 0.22 -13.00
N HIS A 51 -19.24 0.89 -12.29
CA HIS A 51 -18.57 0.35 -11.09
C HIS A 51 -18.95 1.17 -9.84
N PRO A 52 -20.20 1.07 -9.35
CA PRO A 52 -20.63 1.80 -8.17
C PRO A 52 -19.86 1.28 -6.94
N LYS A 53 -19.44 2.20 -6.07
CA LYS A 53 -18.69 1.93 -4.81
C LYS A 53 -17.32 1.27 -4.99
N ASP A 54 -16.85 1.04 -6.21
CA ASP A 54 -15.52 0.49 -6.45
C ASP A 54 -14.45 1.54 -6.13
N ARG A 55 -13.68 1.27 -5.07
CA ARG A 55 -12.61 2.15 -4.60
C ARG A 55 -11.40 2.09 -5.53
N GLU A 56 -11.07 0.93 -6.06
CA GLU A 56 -9.92 0.74 -6.94
C GLU A 56 -10.17 1.49 -8.25
N HIS A 57 -11.36 1.33 -8.80
CA HIS A 57 -11.78 2.04 -10.00
C HIS A 57 -11.75 3.57 -9.81
N ARG A 58 -12.25 4.07 -8.68
CA ARG A 58 -12.20 5.52 -8.35
C ARG A 58 -10.76 6.02 -8.21
N THR A 59 -9.88 5.21 -7.62
CA THR A 59 -8.47 5.54 -7.46
C THR A 59 -7.76 5.59 -8.81
N ARG A 60 -8.08 4.65 -9.72
CA ARG A 60 -7.55 4.64 -11.08
C ARG A 60 -8.00 5.86 -11.89
N ILE A 61 -9.28 6.23 -11.80
CA ILE A 61 -9.79 7.47 -12.42
C ILE A 61 -9.00 8.68 -11.88
N PHE A 62 -8.80 8.77 -10.57
CA PHE A 62 -8.03 9.87 -9.98
C PHE A 62 -6.56 9.87 -10.43
N ALA A 63 -5.92 8.71 -10.55
CA ALA A 63 -4.55 8.63 -11.04
C ALA A 63 -4.41 9.11 -12.50
N LEU A 64 -5.43 8.82 -13.33
CA LEU A 64 -5.41 9.18 -14.75
C LEU A 64 -5.72 10.66 -14.98
N VAL A 65 -6.73 11.24 -14.32
CA VAL A 65 -7.24 12.60 -14.62
C VAL A 65 -7.29 13.52 -13.39
N GLY A 66 -6.81 13.07 -12.24
CA GLY A 66 -6.78 13.87 -11.02
C GLY A 66 -5.82 15.05 -11.13
N VAL A 67 -6.21 16.17 -10.53
CA VAL A 67 -5.32 17.32 -10.36
C VAL A 67 -4.35 16.98 -9.24
N HIS A 68 -3.15 16.54 -9.61
CA HIS A 68 -2.03 16.51 -8.69
C HIS A 68 -1.56 17.94 -8.51
N LYS A 69 -2.04 18.61 -7.45
CA LYS A 69 -1.32 19.80 -6.97
C LYS A 69 0.11 19.32 -6.74
N PRO A 70 1.14 19.89 -7.38
CA PRO A 70 2.50 19.61 -7.02
C PRO A 70 2.63 20.09 -5.59
N GLY A 71 2.36 19.20 -4.64
CA GLY A 71 2.71 19.43 -3.27
C GLY A 71 4.20 19.68 -3.34
N THR A 72 4.62 20.86 -2.93
CA THR A 72 6.02 21.16 -2.65
C THR A 72 6.47 20.18 -1.58
N PHE A 73 6.76 18.95 -1.99
CA PHE A 73 7.44 17.97 -1.19
C PHE A 73 8.86 18.47 -1.13
N THR A 74 9.11 19.32 -0.12
CA THR A 74 10.47 19.70 0.24
C THR A 74 11.10 18.47 0.86
N ALA A 75 11.60 17.59 0.00
CA ALA A 75 12.53 16.56 0.41
C ALA A 75 13.75 17.30 0.96
N ARG A 76 13.85 17.43 2.28
CA ARG A 76 15.10 17.79 2.92
C ARG A 76 16.03 16.61 2.75
N VAL A 77 16.67 16.52 1.58
CA VAL A 77 17.77 15.60 1.34
C VAL A 77 18.82 16.00 2.37
N LYS A 78 18.98 15.16 3.39
CA LYS A 78 20.05 15.27 4.35
C LYS A 78 21.32 14.89 3.58
N VAL A 79 21.88 15.85 2.85
CA VAL A 79 23.16 15.67 2.16
C VAL A 79 24.13 15.30 3.27
N ALA A 80 24.62 14.06 3.24
CA ALA A 80 25.63 13.62 4.17
C ALA A 80 26.79 14.61 4.05
N SER A 81 27.02 15.40 5.11
CA SER A 81 28.10 16.35 5.17
C SER A 81 29.37 15.60 4.79
N ALA A 82 30.07 16.08 3.77
CA ALA A 82 31.27 15.45 3.26
C ALA A 82 32.18 15.12 4.46
N LYS A 83 32.57 13.85 4.59
CA LYS A 83 33.52 13.42 5.62
C LYS A 83 34.71 14.36 5.54
N PRO A 84 35.08 15.07 6.62
CA PRO A 84 36.27 15.92 6.60
C PRO A 84 37.45 15.03 6.23
N SER A 85 38.22 15.49 5.25
CA SER A 85 39.45 14.86 4.79
C SER A 85 40.29 14.45 5.99
N SER A 86 40.67 13.18 6.01
CA SER A 86 41.62 12.53 6.90
C SER A 86 42.61 13.50 7.57
N GLN A 87 42.29 13.93 8.79
CA GLN A 87 43.32 14.48 9.67
C GLN A 87 44.23 13.32 10.08
N SER A 88 45.52 13.51 9.82
CA SER A 88 46.62 12.60 10.14
C SER A 88 46.51 12.07 11.57
N VAL A 89 46.66 10.75 11.71
CA VAL A 89 46.63 9.97 12.98
C VAL A 89 47.58 10.54 14.05
N LYS A 90 48.58 11.34 13.66
CA LYS A 90 49.54 11.95 14.61
C LYS A 90 48.93 12.99 15.57
N ALA A 91 47.77 13.58 15.27
CA ALA A 91 47.14 14.55 16.18
C ALA A 91 46.27 13.93 17.28
N ALA A 92 45.81 12.68 17.11
CA ALA A 92 44.86 12.04 18.03
C ALA A 92 45.51 11.44 19.30
N LEU A 93 46.83 11.28 19.33
CA LEU A 93 47.53 10.68 20.48
C LEU A 93 47.89 11.66 21.61
N ILE A 94 47.69 12.97 21.42
CA ILE A 94 48.04 13.99 22.45
C ILE A 94 46.84 14.29 23.38
N GLY A 95 45.62 13.89 23.02
CA GLY A 95 44.42 14.21 23.81
C GLY A 95 44.04 13.22 24.92
N PHE A 96 44.73 12.09 25.06
CA PHE A 96 44.30 10.99 25.94
C PHE A 96 44.96 10.98 27.33
N SER A 97 45.65 12.06 27.71
CA SER A 97 46.46 12.12 28.93
C SER A 97 46.01 13.21 29.90
N ALA A 98 44.72 13.31 30.21
CA ALA A 98 44.22 13.92 31.45
C ALA A 98 42.68 13.86 31.49
N GLY A 99 42.11 12.95 32.29
CA GLY A 99 40.66 12.94 32.49
C GLY A 99 40.21 11.75 33.32
N THR A 100 40.07 11.99 34.62
CA THR A 100 39.71 11.07 35.69
C THR A 100 38.37 10.36 35.51
N LEU A 101 38.35 9.08 35.89
CA LEU A 101 37.18 8.23 36.18
C LEU A 101 36.10 9.00 36.94
N GLY A 102 35.02 9.34 36.25
CA GLY A 102 33.77 9.83 36.82
C GLY A 102 32.71 8.74 36.74
N THR A 103 32.49 8.07 37.87
CA THR A 103 31.37 7.16 38.15
C THR A 103 30.04 7.86 37.86
N PRO A 104 29.15 7.34 37.01
CA PRO A 104 27.78 7.85 36.98
C PRO A 104 27.01 7.32 38.21
N PRO A 105 26.35 8.18 39.00
CA PRO A 105 25.50 7.74 40.09
C PRO A 105 24.24 7.06 39.55
N THR A 106 23.94 5.94 40.20
CA THR A 106 22.68 5.21 40.17
C THR A 106 21.67 5.93 41.07
N GLU A 107 20.58 6.41 40.48
CA GLU A 107 19.37 6.86 41.19
C GLU A 107 18.24 6.94 40.15
N SER A 108 17.30 6.00 40.09
CA SER A 108 16.17 5.72 40.99
C SER A 108 15.04 6.76 40.95
N GLU A 109 13.83 6.22 40.87
CA GLU A 109 12.52 6.82 41.19
C GLU A 109 11.81 7.58 40.05
N SER A 110 10.70 7.05 39.52
CA SER A 110 9.37 6.86 40.14
C SER A 110 8.53 8.14 40.14
N SER A 111 7.26 7.98 39.77
CA SER A 111 6.18 8.98 39.78
C SER A 111 6.02 9.86 38.52
N ARG A 112 5.37 9.30 37.50
CA ARG A 112 4.52 10.12 36.60
C ARG A 112 3.12 10.20 37.18
N LYS A 113 2.78 11.41 37.64
CA LYS A 113 1.45 11.83 38.06
C LYS A 113 0.46 11.75 36.89
N LEU A 114 -0.69 11.17 37.20
CA LEU A 114 -1.92 11.16 36.43
C LEU A 114 -2.52 12.58 36.45
N PRO A 115 -2.88 13.21 35.32
CA PRO A 115 -3.73 14.39 35.33
C PRO A 115 -5.20 13.97 35.48
N SER A 116 -5.79 14.50 36.55
CA SER A 116 -7.21 14.55 36.88
C SER A 116 -8.07 15.04 35.72
N GLN A 117 -9.05 14.24 35.32
CA GLN A 117 -10.15 14.70 34.48
C GLN A 117 -11.19 15.37 35.37
N THR A 118 -11.34 16.67 35.14
CA THR A 118 -12.42 17.51 35.66
C THR A 118 -13.76 17.03 35.09
N SER A 119 -14.63 16.61 35.99
CA SER A 119 -16.06 16.43 35.77
C SER A 119 -16.70 17.79 35.49
N GLN A 120 -17.21 17.99 34.29
CA GLN A 120 -18.24 19.00 34.02
C GLN A 120 -19.57 18.30 33.85
N ASP A 121 -20.46 18.58 34.80
CA ASP A 121 -21.87 18.29 34.76
C ASP A 121 -22.53 19.05 33.61
N PHE A 122 -23.09 18.31 32.67
CA PHE A 122 -24.14 18.81 31.78
C PHE A 122 -25.31 17.84 31.87
N THR A 123 -26.27 18.19 32.73
CA THR A 123 -27.63 17.67 32.66
C THR A 123 -28.28 18.22 31.40
N ASN A 124 -28.66 17.35 30.48
CA ASN A 124 -29.84 17.54 29.65
C ASN A 124 -30.45 16.18 29.39
N GLU A 125 -31.51 15.90 30.15
CA GLU A 125 -32.62 15.07 29.72
C GLU A 125 -33.09 15.56 28.35
N GLU A 126 -33.16 14.67 27.37
CA GLU A 126 -34.41 14.25 26.72
C GLU A 126 -34.13 13.60 25.36
N MET A 127 -34.73 12.42 25.21
CA MET A 127 -35.30 11.91 23.96
C MET A 127 -34.35 11.71 22.76
N TYR A 128 -33.86 10.48 22.58
CA TYR A 128 -34.52 9.52 21.68
C TYR A 128 -33.83 8.15 21.73
N ALA A 129 -34.64 7.11 21.85
CA ALA A 129 -34.22 5.73 21.83
C ALA A 129 -33.66 5.31 20.47
N GLN A 130 -32.48 4.70 20.43
CA GLN A 130 -32.17 3.65 19.46
C GLN A 130 -30.97 2.79 19.92
N SER A 131 -31.36 1.74 20.64
CA SER A 131 -30.79 0.39 20.68
C SER A 131 -29.31 0.18 20.27
N LYS A 132 -28.52 -0.14 21.29
CA LYS A 132 -27.56 -1.26 21.33
C LYS A 132 -27.84 -2.35 20.29
N TYR A 133 -26.93 -2.51 19.33
CA TYR A 133 -26.58 -3.81 18.78
C TYR A 133 -25.06 -3.93 18.77
N ILE A 134 -24.54 -4.52 19.84
CA ILE A 134 -23.24 -5.17 19.87
C ILE A 134 -23.50 -6.57 19.34
N GLY A 135 -23.11 -6.83 18.09
CA GLY A 135 -23.24 -8.13 17.44
C GLY A 135 -21.91 -8.54 16.85
N THR A 136 -21.26 -9.50 17.49
CA THR A 136 -20.07 -10.19 17.01
C THR A 136 -20.47 -11.32 16.06
N LEU A 137 -19.70 -11.47 14.97
CA LEU A 137 -19.38 -12.71 14.23
C LEU A 137 -20.44 -13.82 14.18
N GLY A 138 -21.15 -13.89 13.06
CA GLY A 138 -21.91 -15.06 12.64
C GLY A 138 -22.09 -15.07 11.13
N THR A 139 -21.32 -15.91 10.45
CA THR A 139 -21.41 -16.28 9.03
C THR A 139 -22.84 -16.63 8.63
N GLY A 140 -23.35 -15.95 7.59
CA GLY A 140 -24.56 -16.31 6.87
C GLY A 140 -24.27 -16.34 5.37
N LEU A 141 -23.57 -17.37 4.91
CA LEU A 141 -23.66 -17.82 3.52
C LEU A 141 -25.12 -18.23 3.28
N SER A 142 -25.81 -17.59 2.33
CA SER A 142 -26.83 -18.18 1.45
C SER A 142 -27.58 -17.06 0.73
N GLU A 143 -27.13 -16.67 -0.46
CA GLU A 143 -28.03 -16.29 -1.56
C GLU A 143 -27.21 -16.29 -2.87
N LEU A 144 -26.89 -17.51 -3.29
CA LEU A 144 -26.52 -17.80 -4.68
C LEU A 144 -27.73 -17.45 -5.54
N ARG A 145 -27.75 -16.22 -6.06
CA ARG A 145 -28.65 -15.85 -7.17
C ARG A 145 -28.19 -16.57 -8.42
N GLY A 146 -28.73 -17.77 -8.63
CA GLY A 146 -28.74 -18.39 -9.94
C GLY A 146 -29.57 -17.51 -10.88
N TYR A 147 -28.89 -16.75 -11.73
CA TYR A 147 -29.54 -16.14 -12.88
C TYR A 147 -29.77 -17.25 -13.91
N THR A 148 -31.04 -17.52 -14.18
CA THR A 148 -31.52 -18.27 -15.32
C THR A 148 -30.93 -17.65 -16.59
N ARG A 149 -30.05 -18.40 -17.25
CA ARG A 149 -29.52 -18.09 -18.57
C ARG A 149 -30.62 -18.37 -19.57
N GLU A 150 -31.34 -17.34 -20.00
CA GLU A 150 -32.22 -17.45 -21.16
C GLU A 150 -31.36 -17.70 -22.40
N GLU A 151 -31.55 -18.88 -23.00
CA GLU A 151 -30.88 -19.28 -24.23
C GLU A 151 -31.50 -18.53 -25.41
N LEU A 152 -30.90 -17.38 -25.75
CA LEU A 152 -31.14 -16.77 -27.05
C LEU A 152 -30.36 -17.57 -28.11
N PRO A 153 -31.01 -18.03 -29.19
CA PRO A 153 -30.33 -18.66 -30.31
C PRO A 153 -29.51 -17.58 -31.04
N VAL A 154 -28.20 -17.56 -30.78
CA VAL A 154 -27.25 -16.76 -31.55
C VAL A 154 -26.80 -17.64 -32.72
N ASP A 155 -27.09 -17.24 -33.94
CA ASP A 155 -26.55 -17.85 -35.17
C ASP A 155 -25.02 -17.86 -35.14
N ILE A 156 -24.44 -19.03 -34.81
CA ILE A 156 -23.00 -19.24 -34.59
C ILE A 156 -22.20 -19.08 -35.90
N GLU A 157 -22.83 -19.28 -37.06
CA GLU A 157 -22.10 -19.29 -38.34
C GLU A 157 -21.60 -17.91 -38.79
N HIS A 158 -22.22 -16.82 -38.34
CA HIS A 158 -21.81 -15.46 -38.74
C HIS A 158 -20.58 -14.92 -37.96
N ILE A 159 -20.18 -15.58 -36.85
CA ILE A 159 -19.05 -15.12 -36.02
C ILE A 159 -17.72 -15.72 -36.51
N GLN A 160 -17.74 -16.90 -37.16
CA GLN A 160 -16.51 -17.55 -37.61
C GLN A 160 -15.86 -16.88 -38.83
N GLU A 161 -16.62 -16.18 -39.67
CA GLU A 161 -16.06 -15.54 -40.87
C GLU A 161 -15.30 -14.24 -40.57
N LYS A 162 -15.56 -13.59 -39.42
CA LYS A 162 -14.93 -12.31 -39.04
C LYS A 162 -13.64 -12.43 -38.24
N LEU A 163 -13.21 -13.65 -37.89
CA LEU A 163 -12.03 -13.91 -37.05
C LEU A 163 -10.80 -14.40 -37.82
N LYS A 164 -10.87 -14.50 -39.15
CA LYS A 164 -9.80 -15.12 -39.97
C LYS A 164 -8.68 -14.16 -40.39
N ASP A 165 -8.83 -12.85 -40.15
CA ASP A 165 -7.86 -11.83 -40.59
C ASP A 165 -6.85 -11.40 -39.50
N TRP A 166 -6.81 -12.06 -38.34
CA TRP A 166 -5.93 -11.69 -37.21
C TRP A 166 -4.69 -12.57 -37.05
N GLU A 167 -4.41 -13.47 -38.00
CA GLU A 167 -3.18 -14.28 -38.02
C GLU A 167 -1.99 -13.55 -38.69
N LEU A 168 -1.80 -12.27 -38.38
CA LEU A 168 -0.51 -11.63 -38.67
C LEU A 168 0.51 -12.15 -37.64
N PRO A 169 1.67 -12.67 -38.06
CA PRO A 169 2.69 -13.16 -37.15
C PRO A 169 3.17 -12.01 -36.25
N VAL A 170 2.90 -12.15 -34.95
CA VAL A 170 3.36 -11.20 -33.94
C VAL A 170 4.88 -11.11 -34.05
N PRO A 171 5.47 -9.91 -34.31
CA PRO A 171 6.91 -9.76 -34.39
C PRO A 171 7.53 -10.25 -33.08
N SER A 172 8.43 -11.22 -33.20
CA SER A 172 9.03 -11.92 -32.08
C SER A 172 9.67 -10.91 -31.14
N VAL A 173 9.08 -10.78 -29.95
CA VAL A 173 9.65 -9.97 -28.87
C VAL A 173 11.05 -10.52 -28.61
N PRO A 174 12.12 -9.70 -28.70
CA PRO A 174 13.46 -10.15 -28.39
C PRO A 174 13.45 -10.69 -26.97
N ARG A 175 13.69 -12.01 -26.87
CA ARG A 175 13.82 -12.73 -25.61
C ARG A 175 15.04 -12.15 -24.91
N CYS A 176 14.80 -11.15 -24.07
CA CYS A 176 15.83 -10.58 -23.22
C CYS A 176 16.12 -11.64 -22.16
N GLU A 177 17.06 -12.52 -22.45
CA GLU A 177 17.69 -13.39 -21.46
C GLU A 177 18.51 -12.50 -20.53
N SER A 178 17.80 -11.80 -19.64
CA SER A 178 18.40 -11.26 -18.45
C SER A 178 18.90 -12.46 -17.66
N ALA A 179 20.17 -12.78 -17.85
CA ALA A 179 20.98 -13.59 -16.97
C ALA A 179 20.95 -12.92 -15.58
N SER A 180 19.82 -13.12 -14.88
CA SER A 180 19.71 -12.90 -13.46
C SER A 180 20.59 -13.98 -12.87
N SER A 181 21.86 -13.63 -12.67
CA SER A 181 22.75 -14.35 -11.77
C SER A 181 21.91 -14.67 -10.54
N THR A 182 21.57 -15.94 -10.38
CA THR A 182 20.86 -16.51 -9.24
C THR A 182 21.80 -16.38 -8.05
N LEU A 183 21.96 -15.14 -7.59
CA LEU A 183 22.50 -14.80 -6.31
C LEU A 183 21.59 -15.55 -5.36
N ILE A 184 22.09 -16.67 -4.82
CA ILE A 184 21.34 -17.59 -3.97
C ILE A 184 20.91 -16.76 -2.77
N LYS A 185 19.72 -16.16 -2.86
CA LYS A 185 19.19 -15.37 -1.76
C LYS A 185 19.04 -16.35 -0.60
N PRO A 186 19.62 -16.05 0.56
CA PRO A 186 19.52 -16.95 1.69
C PRO A 186 18.04 -17.24 1.93
N LYS A 187 17.66 -18.52 1.88
CA LYS A 187 16.26 -18.93 2.08
C LYS A 187 15.86 -18.85 3.56
N LEU A 188 16.80 -18.55 4.45
CA LEU A 188 16.62 -18.60 5.89
C LEU A 188 16.79 -17.20 6.49
N PRO A 189 16.11 -16.92 7.62
CA PRO A 189 16.30 -15.67 8.35
C PRO A 189 17.77 -15.43 8.70
N PHE A 190 18.19 -14.17 8.65
CA PHE A 190 19.56 -13.76 8.98
C PHE A 190 19.58 -12.42 9.68
N LEU A 191 20.69 -12.12 10.37
CA LEU A 191 20.94 -10.81 10.96
C LEU A 191 21.75 -9.96 9.99
N THR A 192 21.29 -8.75 9.72
CA THR A 192 22.07 -7.73 9.00
C THR A 192 23.22 -7.25 9.88
N ALA A 193 24.25 -6.62 9.30
CA ALA A 193 25.37 -6.02 10.05
C ALA A 193 24.92 -5.04 11.16
N ASP A 194 23.74 -4.41 10.99
CA ASP A 194 23.12 -3.51 11.96
C ASP A 194 22.41 -4.23 13.13
N GLY A 195 22.46 -5.57 13.17
CA GLY A 195 21.76 -6.40 14.16
C GLY A 195 20.25 -6.54 13.95
N SER A 196 19.73 -6.06 12.83
CA SER A 196 18.31 -6.20 12.46
C SER A 196 18.02 -7.57 11.84
N LEU A 197 16.92 -8.22 12.25
CA LEU A 197 16.46 -9.48 11.66
C LEU A 197 15.82 -9.25 10.30
N SER A 198 16.30 -9.95 9.27
CA SER A 198 15.69 -9.98 7.95
C SER A 198 15.12 -11.37 7.66
N ILE A 199 13.83 -11.43 7.29
CA ILE A 199 13.13 -12.67 6.93
C ILE A 199 12.72 -12.57 5.45
N PRO A 200 13.43 -13.25 4.55
CA PRO A 200 13.07 -13.30 3.14
C PRO A 200 11.69 -13.93 2.93
N PHE A 201 10.91 -13.43 1.96
CA PHE A 201 9.59 -13.99 1.64
C PHE A 201 9.65 -15.45 1.14
N SER A 202 10.83 -15.88 0.68
CA SER A 202 11.10 -17.27 0.29
C SER A 202 11.39 -18.19 1.48
N SER A 203 11.45 -17.66 2.71
CA SER A 203 11.62 -18.46 3.92
C SER A 203 10.39 -19.33 4.19
N PRO A 204 10.56 -20.48 4.85
CA PRO A 204 9.44 -21.32 5.25
C PRO A 204 8.40 -20.53 6.05
N GLU A 205 7.11 -20.85 5.86
CA GLU A 205 5.98 -20.16 6.53
C GLU A 205 6.10 -20.11 8.04
N ARG A 206 6.82 -21.06 8.65
CA ARG A 206 7.09 -21.05 10.09
C ARG A 206 7.77 -19.76 10.58
N TYR A 207 8.45 -18.99 9.73
CA TYR A 207 9.07 -17.72 10.11
C TYR A 207 8.20 -16.49 9.79
N HIS A 208 7.04 -16.70 9.15
CA HIS A 208 6.10 -15.63 8.83
C HIS A 208 5.18 -15.43 10.03
N TRP A 209 5.62 -14.64 11.00
CA TRP A 209 4.89 -14.34 12.24
C TRP A 209 3.50 -13.71 12.01
N TRP A 210 3.21 -13.22 10.81
CA TRP A 210 1.88 -12.74 10.40
C TRP A 210 0.94 -13.85 9.89
N ASN A 211 1.39 -15.10 9.81
CA ASN A 211 0.66 -16.25 9.27
C ASN A 211 0.69 -17.44 10.25
N ASP A 212 0.37 -17.20 11.52
CA ASP A 212 0.43 -18.19 12.61
C ASP A 212 1.81 -18.86 12.79
N GLY A 213 2.86 -18.20 12.30
CA GLY A 213 4.24 -18.66 12.40
C GLY A 213 4.85 -18.43 13.79
N GLN A 214 6.12 -18.82 13.90
CA GLN A 214 6.98 -18.62 15.04
C GLN A 214 7.10 -17.14 15.43
N SER A 215 7.19 -16.86 16.74
CA SER A 215 7.39 -15.49 17.22
C SER A 215 8.75 -14.93 16.77
N VAL A 216 8.82 -13.59 16.61
CA VAL A 216 10.06 -12.90 16.22
C VAL A 216 11.20 -13.15 17.22
N GLY A 217 10.87 -13.27 18.51
CA GLY A 217 11.85 -13.53 19.58
C GLY A 217 12.50 -14.91 19.49
N GLU A 218 11.73 -15.94 19.15
CA GLU A 218 12.29 -17.27 18.94
C GLU A 218 13.11 -17.36 17.65
N THR A 219 12.66 -16.70 16.57
CA THR A 219 13.44 -16.61 15.33
C THR A 219 14.80 -15.93 15.57
N LEU A 220 14.83 -14.85 16.36
CA LEU A 220 16.08 -14.20 16.77
C LEU A 220 17.00 -15.13 17.56
N LYS A 221 16.45 -15.94 18.46
CA LYS A 221 17.22 -16.92 19.25
C LYS A 221 17.85 -17.97 18.33
N GLU A 222 17.07 -18.55 17.43
CA GLU A 222 17.54 -19.55 16.45
C GLU A 222 18.65 -18.97 15.55
N VAL A 223 18.44 -17.77 14.99
CA VAL A 223 19.44 -17.13 14.12
C VAL A 223 20.72 -16.80 14.89
N LYS A 224 20.62 -16.36 16.16
CA LYS A 224 21.78 -16.07 17.01
C LYS A 224 22.55 -17.34 17.36
N GLU A 225 21.87 -18.43 17.67
CA GLU A 225 22.50 -19.74 17.92
C GLU A 225 23.22 -20.25 16.66
N ARG A 226 22.59 -20.13 15.49
CA ARG A 226 23.21 -20.51 14.23
C ARG A 226 24.43 -19.65 13.86
N SER A 227 24.37 -18.36 14.16
CA SER A 227 25.51 -17.45 13.92
C SER A 227 26.70 -17.84 14.80
N LYS A 228 26.47 -18.23 16.06
CA LYS A 228 27.54 -18.75 16.93
C LYS A 228 28.18 -20.02 16.39
N CYS A 229 27.40 -20.96 15.87
CA CYS A 229 27.94 -22.19 15.25
C CYS A 229 28.74 -21.93 13.96
N ALA A 230 28.45 -20.84 13.23
CA ALA A 230 29.13 -20.53 11.98
C ALA A 230 30.54 -19.95 12.19
N ASP A 231 30.81 -19.34 13.35
CA ASP A 231 32.11 -18.78 13.70
C ASP A 231 33.12 -19.84 14.20
N GLU A 232 32.65 -21.07 14.50
CA GLU A 232 33.49 -22.18 15.00
C GLU A 232 34.07 -23.07 13.88
N TYR A 233 33.87 -22.73 12.61
CA TYR A 233 34.32 -23.50 11.44
C TYR A 233 35.27 -22.68 10.55
#